data_AF-A0A961T2H7-F1
#
_entry.id   AF-A0A961T2H7-F1
#
_cell.length_a   1.000
_cell.length_b   1.000
_cell.length_c   1.000
_cell.angle_alpha   90.00
_cell.angle_beta   90.00
_cell.angle_gamma   90.00
#
_symmetry.space_group_name_H-M   'P 1'
#
loop_
_entity.id
_entity.type
_entity.pdbx_description
1 polymer ?
#
loop_
_entity_poly.entity_id
_entity_poly.type
_entity_poly.pdbx_seq_one_letter_code
_entity_poly.pdbx_strand_id
1 'polypeptide(L)'
;MADKSHTRRQRRPLAHIAARIELSKARSYLADLQRWRAGDENRFTRMVDGRGKQLGDAGLWVEYIRQTLERADVWRYQPGVCRRIARQMQRLGY
;
A
#
# COMPACT_ATOMS: atom_id res chain seq x y z
N MET A 1 41.80 19.34 -9.52
CA MET A 1 40.54 19.76 -8.87
C MET A 1 39.47 18.74 -9.25
N ALA A 2 39.02 17.91 -8.31
CA ALA A 2 38.03 16.87 -8.59
C ALA A 2 36.61 17.46 -8.49
N ASP A 3 35.89 17.44 -9.61
CA ASP A 3 34.50 17.86 -9.75
C ASP A 3 33.57 16.93 -8.93
N LYS A 4 33.04 17.46 -7.83
CA LYS A 4 32.11 16.76 -6.92
C LYS A 4 30.64 16.87 -7.37
N SER A 5 30.36 17.06 -8.65
CA SER A 5 28.99 17.27 -9.15
C SER A 5 28.20 15.99 -9.48
N HIS A 6 28.81 14.80 -9.41
CA HIS A 6 28.21 13.57 -9.95
C HIS A 6 27.37 12.71 -8.99
N THR A 7 27.32 12.98 -7.68
CA THR A 7 26.71 12.05 -6.69
C THR A 7 25.25 12.31 -6.33
N ARG A 8 24.57 13.31 -6.91
CA ARG A 8 23.17 13.63 -6.57
C ARG A 8 22.09 12.95 -7.43
N ARG A 9 22.46 12.33 -8.56
CA ARG A 9 21.48 11.83 -9.56
C ARG A 9 20.98 10.39 -9.38
N GLN A 10 21.59 9.56 -8.53
CA GLN A 10 21.31 8.11 -8.52
C GLN A 10 20.44 7.58 -7.36
N ARG A 11 20.10 8.38 -6.32
CA ARG A 11 19.28 7.90 -5.18
C ARG A 11 17.76 7.94 -5.40
N ARG A 12 17.29 8.51 -6.51
CA ARG A 12 15.85 8.72 -6.80
C ARG A 12 15.08 7.51 -7.37
N PRO A 13 15.66 6.57 -8.15
CA PRO A 13 14.87 5.49 -8.76
C PRO A 13 14.32 4.51 -7.72
N LEU A 14 15.10 4.18 -6.69
CA LEU A 14 14.71 3.15 -5.71
C LEU A 14 13.51 3.57 -4.85
N ALA A 15 13.46 4.83 -4.41
CA ALA A 15 12.35 5.34 -3.60
C ALA A 15 11.04 5.41 -4.40
N HIS A 16 11.11 5.75 -5.69
CA HIS A 16 9.95 5.73 -6.58
C HIS A 16 9.42 4.30 -6.80
N ILE A 17 10.32 3.34 -7.00
CA ILE A 17 9.97 1.92 -7.14
C ILE A 17 9.36 1.38 -5.85
N ALA A 18 9.97 1.69 -4.70
CA ALA A 18 9.44 1.31 -3.38
C ALA A 18 8.02 1.87 -3.17
N ALA A 19 7.80 3.16 -3.45
CA ALA A 19 6.47 3.77 -3.36
C ALA A 19 5.45 3.09 -4.28
N ARG A 20 5.84 2.65 -5.48
CA ARG A 20 4.96 1.89 -6.39
C ARG A 20 4.62 0.51 -5.83
N ILE A 21 5.58 -0.20 -5.26
CA ILE A 21 5.36 -1.52 -4.66
C ILE A 21 4.36 -1.43 -3.51
N GLU A 22 4.55 -0.45 -2.62
CA GLU A 22 3.68 -0.25 -1.46
C GLU A 22 2.25 0.12 -1.88
N LEU A 23 2.10 1.00 -2.87
CA LEU A 23 0.77 1.29 -3.43
C LEU A 23 0.15 0.10 -4.16
N SER A 24 0.95 -0.79 -4.76
CA SER A 24 0.44 -2.02 -5.35
C SER A 24 -0.13 -2.94 -4.28
N LYS A 25 0.57 -3.10 -3.15
CA LYS A 25 0.06 -3.87 -2.00
C LYS A 25 -1.22 -3.28 -1.44
N ALA A 26 -1.24 -1.96 -1.20
CA ALA A 26 -2.42 -1.25 -0.70
C ALA A 26 -3.64 -1.41 -1.62
N ARG A 27 -3.44 -1.45 -2.95
CA ARG A 27 -4.52 -1.71 -3.91
C ARG A 27 -5.04 -3.14 -3.83
N SER A 28 -4.17 -4.12 -3.62
CA SER A 28 -4.59 -5.52 -3.42
C SER A 28 -5.42 -5.65 -2.15
N TYR A 29 -4.95 -5.09 -1.02
CA TYR A 29 -5.70 -5.07 0.24
C TYR A 29 -7.07 -4.41 0.08
N LEU A 30 -7.12 -3.26 -0.60
CA LEU A 30 -8.39 -2.57 -0.86
C LEU A 30 -9.34 -3.40 -1.73
N ALA A 31 -8.84 -4.10 -2.75
CA ALA A 31 -9.66 -4.95 -3.60
C ALA A 31 -10.22 -6.16 -2.81
N ASP A 32 -9.41 -6.74 -1.93
CA ASP A 32 -9.88 -7.84 -1.09
C ASP A 32 -10.87 -7.36 -0.01
N LEU A 33 -10.71 -6.16 0.56
CA LEU A 33 -11.71 -5.51 1.43
C LEU A 33 -13.04 -5.23 0.72
N GLN A 34 -13.01 -4.89 -0.57
CA GLN A 34 -14.24 -4.71 -1.38
C GLN A 34 -14.99 -6.03 -1.54
N ARG A 35 -14.27 -7.12 -1.83
CA ARG A 35 -14.85 -8.47 -1.94
C ARG A 35 -15.42 -8.95 -0.61
N TRP A 36 -14.71 -8.67 0.49
CA TRP A 36 -15.21 -8.93 1.83
C TRP A 36 -16.57 -8.30 2.09
N ARG A 37 -16.68 -6.99 1.83
CA ARG A 37 -17.92 -6.22 2.01
C ARG A 37 -19.04 -6.72 1.10
N ALA A 38 -18.71 -7.36 -0.02
CA ALA A 38 -19.66 -7.99 -0.93
C ALA A 38 -20.08 -9.42 -0.49
N GLY A 39 -19.61 -9.90 0.67
CA GLY A 39 -19.98 -11.21 1.24
C GLY A 39 -18.99 -12.35 0.95
N ASP A 40 -17.82 -12.06 0.36
CA ASP A 40 -16.77 -13.07 0.17
C ASP A 40 -15.88 -13.20 1.42
N GLU A 41 -16.43 -13.81 2.47
CA GLU A 41 -15.74 -14.04 3.75
C GLU A 41 -14.58 -15.04 3.62
N ASN A 42 -14.61 -15.91 2.61
CA ASN A 42 -13.61 -16.95 2.35
C ASN A 42 -12.22 -16.41 1.96
N ARG A 43 -12.14 -15.12 1.61
CA ARG A 43 -10.88 -14.48 1.21
C ARG A 43 -9.90 -14.36 2.37
N PHE A 44 -10.40 -14.12 3.57
CA PHE A 44 -9.59 -13.83 4.77
C PHE A 44 -9.26 -15.11 5.53
N THR A 45 -10.22 -16.03 5.61
CA THR A 45 -10.08 -17.28 6.37
C THR A 45 -8.96 -18.19 5.86
N ARG A 46 -8.55 -18.04 4.61
CA ARG A 46 -7.50 -18.88 3.98
C ARG A 46 -6.12 -18.24 3.98
N MET A 47 -5.98 -16.98 4.40
CA MET A 47 -4.70 -16.28 4.40
C MET A 47 -3.96 -16.52 5.71
N VAL A 48 -2.88 -17.28 5.62
CA VAL A 48 -1.94 -17.53 6.72
C VAL A 48 -0.54 -17.10 6.33
N ASP A 49 0.29 -16.73 7.32
CA ASP A 49 1.72 -16.57 7.11
C ASP A 49 2.43 -17.93 6.95
N GLY A 50 3.73 -17.89 6.69
CA GLY A 50 4.56 -19.11 6.59
C GLY A 50 4.68 -19.92 7.89
N ARG A 51 4.04 -19.48 8.97
CA ARG A 51 3.96 -20.15 10.29
C ARG A 51 2.53 -20.57 10.65
N GLY A 52 1.59 -20.45 9.72
CA GLY A 52 0.18 -20.81 9.93
C GLY A 52 -0.64 -19.78 10.70
N LYS A 53 -0.10 -18.59 11.00
CA LYS A 53 -0.85 -17.52 11.67
C LYS A 53 -1.81 -16.86 10.68
N GLN A 54 -3.09 -16.76 11.06
CA GLN A 54 -4.09 -16.09 10.24
C GLN A 54 -3.76 -14.61 10.05
N LEU A 55 -3.65 -14.21 8.78
CA LEU A 55 -3.36 -12.85 8.31
C LEU A 55 -4.60 -12.15 7.74
N GLY A 56 -5.67 -12.90 7.51
CA GLY A 56 -6.93 -12.37 7.02
C GLY A 56 -7.73 -11.72 8.13
N ASP A 57 -7.38 -10.47 8.45
CA ASP A 57 -8.21 -9.58 9.24
C ASP A 57 -8.41 -8.28 8.44
N ALA A 58 -9.68 -7.92 8.23
CA ALA A 58 -10.05 -6.69 7.54
C ALA A 58 -9.50 -5.44 8.25
N GLY A 59 -9.49 -5.42 9.59
CA GLY A 59 -8.92 -4.33 10.38
C GLY A 59 -7.42 -4.16 10.12
N LEU A 60 -6.68 -5.27 10.06
CA LEU A 60 -5.24 -5.27 9.80
C LEU A 60 -4.91 -4.72 8.40
N TRP A 61 -5.70 -5.08 7.38
CA TRP A 61 -5.49 -4.54 6.03
C TRP A 61 -5.86 -3.07 5.90
N VAL A 62 -6.91 -2.63 6.59
CA VAL A 62 -7.23 -1.20 6.71
C VAL A 62 -6.04 -0.45 7.31
N GLU A 63 -5.43 -0.99 8.36
CA GLU A 63 -4.24 -0.41 8.98
C GLU A 63 -3.06 -0.33 8.01
N TYR A 64 -2.74 -1.41 7.28
CA TYR A 64 -1.65 -1.40 6.30
C TYR A 64 -1.86 -0.37 5.18
N ILE A 65 -3.10 -0.18 4.73
CA ILE A 65 -3.42 0.86 3.75
C ILE A 65 -3.21 2.25 4.38
N ARG A 66 -3.66 2.48 5.62
CA ARG A 66 -3.45 3.76 6.34
C ARG A 66 -1.96 4.07 6.52
N GLN A 67 -1.17 3.11 7.00
CA GLN A 67 0.29 3.26 7.13
C GLN A 67 0.94 3.60 5.78
N THR A 68 0.48 2.99 4.68
CA THR A 68 0.95 3.33 3.32
C THR A 68 0.59 4.77 2.94
N LEU A 69 -0.58 5.26 3.34
CA LEU A 69 -1.04 6.63 3.07
C LEU A 69 -0.46 7.67 4.04
N GLU A 70 0.11 7.29 5.17
CA GLU A 70 0.81 8.22 6.08
C GLU A 70 2.24 8.54 5.59
N ARG A 71 2.76 7.71 4.68
CA ARG A 71 4.12 7.84 4.14
C ARG A 71 4.26 8.99 3.15
N ALA A 72 5.02 10.01 3.54
CA ALA A 72 5.24 11.22 2.74
C ALA A 72 5.95 10.94 1.39
N ASP A 73 6.85 9.95 1.34
CA ASP A 73 7.51 9.54 0.10
C ASP A 73 6.51 9.00 -0.92
N VAL A 74 5.53 8.22 -0.48
CA VAL A 74 4.47 7.67 -1.34
C VAL A 74 3.64 8.79 -1.97
N TRP A 75 3.23 9.78 -1.17
CA TRP A 75 2.52 10.97 -1.68
C TRP A 75 3.35 11.81 -2.62
N ARG A 76 4.64 11.99 -2.34
CA ARG A 76 5.56 12.74 -3.19
C ARG A 76 5.66 12.12 -4.59
N TYR A 77 5.67 10.80 -4.67
CA TYR A 77 5.90 10.07 -5.91
C TYR A 77 4.62 9.70 -6.68
N GLN A 78 3.49 9.52 -6.00
CA GLN A 78 2.26 8.97 -6.58
C GLN A 78 0.97 9.61 -6.00
N PRO A 79 0.85 10.94 -5.95
CA PRO A 79 -0.25 11.63 -5.23
C PRO A 79 -1.63 11.29 -5.79
N GLY A 80 -1.76 11.09 -7.11
CA GLY A 80 -3.02 10.70 -7.74
C GLY A 80 -3.51 9.32 -7.33
N VAL A 81 -2.59 8.38 -7.08
CA VAL A 81 -2.93 7.02 -6.62
C VAL A 81 -3.36 7.07 -5.16
N CYS A 82 -2.62 7.79 -4.30
CA CYS A 82 -2.99 7.98 -2.90
C CYS A 82 -4.41 8.55 -2.76
N ARG A 83 -4.75 9.60 -3.51
CA ARG A 83 -6.11 10.19 -3.52
C ARG A 83 -7.18 9.20 -3.97
N ARG A 84 -6.86 8.30 -4.90
CA ARG A 84 -7.82 7.28 -5.36
C ARG A 84 -8.09 6.25 -4.27
N ILE A 85 -7.03 5.72 -3.65
CA ILE A 85 -7.12 4.75 -2.56
C ILE A 85 -7.87 5.35 -1.37
N ALA A 86 -7.50 6.56 -0.94
CA ALA A 86 -8.16 7.25 0.18
C ALA A 86 -9.67 7.42 -0.05
N ARG A 87 -10.09 7.86 -1.25
CA ARG A 87 -11.52 7.97 -1.59
C ARG A 87 -12.23 6.62 -1.60
N GLN A 88 -11.56 5.55 -2.03
CA GLN A 88 -12.16 4.22 -2.02
C GLN A 88 -12.30 3.68 -0.59
N MET A 89 -11.34 3.96 0.31
CA MET A 89 -11.49 3.63 1.74
C MET A 89 -12.70 4.33 2.36
N GLN A 90 -12.83 5.64 2.13
CA GLN A 90 -13.98 6.42 2.62
C GLN A 90 -15.32 5.84 2.12
N ARG A 91 -15.39 5.42 0.85
CA ARG A 91 -16.59 4.77 0.28
C ARG A 91 -16.93 3.43 0.93
N LEU A 92 -15.94 2.73 1.49
CA LEU A 92 -16.13 1.47 2.21
C LEU A 92 -16.39 1.67 3.70
N GLY A 93 -16.36 2.91 4.19
CA GLY A 93 -16.52 3.25 5.60
C GLY A 93 -15.28 3.04 6.46
N TYR A 94 -14.07 3.15 5.86
CA TYR A 94 -12.77 3.07 6.56
C TYR A 94 -11.98 4.37 6.52
#